data_AF-A0A091AM37-F1
#
_entry.id   AF-A0A091AM37-F1
#
_cell.length_a   1.000
_cell.length_b   1.000
_cell.length_c   1.000
_cell.angle_alpha   90.00
_cell.angle_beta   90.00
_cell.angle_gamma   90.00
#
_symmetry.space_group_name_H-M   'P 1'
#
loop_
_entity.id
_entity.type
_entity.pdbx_description
1 polymer ?
#
loop_
_entity_poly.entity_id
_entity_poly.type
_entity_poly.pdbx_seq_one_letter_code
_entity_poly.pdbx_strand_id
1 'polypeptide(L)'
;GTCNDLAMMGAAPKYLTCAVIIEEGFDVASLERIVESMRRELEINGAVVVSGDTKVVPKGSVDQIFINTTGLGEIVKTGISSNAITEEDVILINRDIGCHGATIFAAREGIEMSSTLKSDCNSLYPQVKALIDAGVKITAMRDATRGGVAAVLNEWARQSNVCIEVDEAKIPVSDEVQGICEMLGFEATALANEGTFVLAVKKEDAQKAVEILKGFEVCTMASQVGEVSQKYPQKVILKSPWGTSRFLETPSGELLPRIC
;
A
#
# COMPACT_ATOMS: atom_id res chain seq x y z
N GLY A 1 7.77 0.97 -0.20
CA GLY A 1 8.34 0.61 -1.52
C GLY A 1 8.93 -0.79 -1.59
N THR A 2 10.18 -0.94 -2.03
CA THR A 2 10.72 -2.23 -2.56
C THR A 2 10.64 -3.45 -1.65
N CYS A 3 10.85 -3.30 -0.32
CA CYS A 3 10.67 -4.41 0.61
C CYS A 3 9.20 -4.87 0.67
N ASN A 4 8.26 -3.93 0.53
CA ASN A 4 6.83 -4.22 0.51
C ASN A 4 6.47 -5.01 -0.76
N ASP A 5 6.97 -4.60 -1.93
CA ASP A 5 6.77 -5.35 -3.18
C ASP A 5 7.19 -6.83 -3.05
N LEU A 6 8.37 -7.06 -2.46
CA LEU A 6 8.85 -8.42 -2.18
C LEU A 6 7.94 -9.17 -1.20
N ALA A 7 7.53 -8.50 -0.11
CA ALA A 7 6.64 -9.09 0.89
C ALA A 7 5.28 -9.48 0.28
N MET A 8 4.72 -8.65 -0.61
CA MET A 8 3.46 -8.95 -1.31
C MET A 8 3.56 -10.19 -2.20
N MET A 9 4.75 -10.57 -2.63
CA MET A 9 5.01 -11.81 -3.37
C MET A 9 5.33 -13.01 -2.47
N GLY A 10 5.20 -12.86 -1.14
CA GLY A 10 5.55 -13.89 -0.17
C GLY A 10 7.05 -14.11 -0.01
N ALA A 11 7.86 -13.11 -0.38
CA ALA A 11 9.31 -13.16 -0.23
C ALA A 11 9.76 -12.45 1.06
N ALA A 12 10.72 -13.03 1.76
CA ALA A 12 11.49 -12.36 2.80
C ALA A 12 12.55 -11.46 2.13
N PRO A 13 12.51 -10.13 2.32
CA PRO A 13 13.55 -9.25 1.81
C PRO A 13 14.93 -9.65 2.37
N LYS A 14 15.97 -9.67 1.53
CA LYS A 14 17.35 -10.01 1.95
C LYS A 14 18.37 -8.98 1.50
N TYR A 15 18.33 -8.62 0.23
CA TYR A 15 19.37 -7.80 -0.38
C TYR A 15 18.75 -6.70 -1.23
N LEU A 16 19.29 -5.49 -1.13
CA LEU A 16 18.91 -4.37 -1.98
C LEU A 16 20.12 -3.77 -2.67
N THR A 17 19.89 -3.20 -3.85
CA THR A 17 20.77 -2.18 -4.42
C THR A 17 20.15 -0.79 -4.24
N CYS A 18 20.98 0.24 -4.10
CA CYS A 18 20.53 1.62 -3.95
C CYS A 18 21.31 2.55 -4.89
N ALA A 19 20.63 3.15 -5.86
CA ALA A 19 21.20 4.16 -6.74
C ALA A 19 20.60 5.52 -6.42
N VAL A 20 21.45 6.53 -6.24
CA VAL A 20 21.04 7.89 -5.87
C VAL A 20 21.51 8.88 -6.93
N ILE A 21 20.60 9.74 -7.38
CA ILE A 21 20.90 10.87 -8.27
C ILE A 21 20.63 12.15 -7.49
N ILE A 22 21.66 12.97 -7.31
CA ILE A 22 21.67 14.12 -6.41
C ILE A 22 21.94 15.39 -7.20
N GLU A 23 21.18 16.44 -6.93
CA GLU A 23 21.43 17.77 -7.46
C GLU A 23 22.68 18.41 -6.81
N GLU A 24 23.52 19.05 -7.61
CA GLU A 24 24.63 19.85 -7.10
C GLU A 24 24.14 20.90 -6.09
N GLY A 25 24.74 20.89 -4.90
CA GLY A 25 24.37 21.78 -3.80
C GLY A 25 23.28 21.24 -2.88
N PHE A 26 22.83 19.99 -3.05
CA PHE A 26 21.97 19.31 -2.08
C PHE A 26 22.67 19.23 -0.70
N ASP A 27 21.89 19.46 0.35
CA ASP A 27 22.39 19.54 1.72
C ASP A 27 22.87 18.17 2.24
N VAL A 28 24.12 18.13 2.69
CA VAL A 28 24.75 16.89 3.18
C VAL A 28 24.04 16.36 4.43
N ALA A 29 23.62 17.23 5.34
CA ALA A 29 22.90 16.79 6.54
C ALA A 29 21.55 16.14 6.19
N SER A 30 20.89 16.62 5.13
CA SER A 30 19.68 16.01 4.60
C SER A 30 19.95 14.65 3.96
N LEU A 31 21.05 14.50 3.23
CA LEU A 31 21.48 13.20 2.71
C LEU A 31 21.76 12.19 3.84
N GLU A 32 22.50 12.60 4.86
CA GLU A 32 22.80 11.75 6.04
C GLU A 32 21.52 11.29 6.74
N ARG A 33 20.55 12.19 6.93
CA ARG A 33 19.24 11.83 7.49
C ARG A 33 18.50 10.80 6.64
N ILE A 34 18.51 10.94 5.32
CA ILE A 34 17.88 9.98 4.40
C ILE A 34 18.54 8.62 4.52
N VAL A 35 19.87 8.55 4.45
CA VAL A 35 20.63 7.29 4.55
C VAL A 35 20.39 6.60 5.89
N GLU A 36 20.40 7.36 6.99
CA GLU A 36 20.11 6.83 8.33
C GLU A 36 18.66 6.31 8.44
N SER A 37 17.69 7.00 7.82
CA SER A 37 16.31 6.52 7.73
C SER A 37 16.22 5.20 6.96
N MET A 38 16.92 5.09 5.82
CA MET A 38 16.98 3.86 5.04
C MET A 38 17.57 2.70 5.84
N ARG A 39 18.65 2.95 6.61
CA ARG A 39 19.29 1.93 7.45
C ARG A 39 18.31 1.35 8.48
N ARG A 40 17.54 2.20 9.16
CA ARG A 40 16.55 1.76 10.16
C ARG A 40 15.46 0.88 9.56
N GLU A 41 14.94 1.27 8.40
CA GLU A 41 13.92 0.46 7.71
C GLU A 41 14.48 -0.89 7.23
N LEU A 42 15.73 -0.92 6.76
CA LEU A 42 16.40 -2.17 6.38
C LEU A 42 16.55 -3.13 7.57
N GLU A 43 16.85 -2.61 8.77
CA GLU A 43 16.94 -3.41 9.99
C GLU A 43 15.61 -4.07 10.35
N ILE A 44 14.50 -3.34 10.24
CA ILE A 44 13.14 -3.86 10.48
C ILE A 44 12.82 -5.03 9.53
N ASN A 45 13.24 -4.90 8.26
CA ASN A 45 12.99 -5.93 7.24
C ASN A 45 14.02 -7.07 7.27
N GLY A 46 15.09 -6.97 8.06
CA GLY A 46 16.20 -7.93 8.04
C GLY A 46 16.95 -7.98 6.70
N ALA A 47 16.97 -6.86 5.97
CA ALA A 47 17.61 -6.74 4.66
C ALA A 47 18.84 -5.84 4.73
N VAL A 48 19.73 -5.96 3.73
CA VAL A 48 20.96 -5.16 3.64
C VAL A 48 21.16 -4.59 2.25
N VAL A 49 21.74 -3.39 2.15
CA VAL A 49 22.20 -2.84 0.86
C VAL A 49 23.56 -3.47 0.53
N VAL A 50 23.63 -4.20 -0.58
CA VAL A 50 24.85 -4.93 -1.00
C VAL A 50 25.62 -4.24 -2.12
N SER A 51 24.98 -3.31 -2.82
CA SER A 51 25.57 -2.54 -3.92
C SER A 51 24.85 -1.21 -4.07
N GLY A 52 25.53 -0.23 -4.65
CA GLY A 52 24.89 1.04 -4.96
C GLY A 52 25.64 1.86 -5.98
N ASP A 53 25.03 2.98 -6.37
CA ASP A 53 25.60 3.95 -7.27
C ASP A 53 25.24 5.37 -6.82
N THR A 54 26.11 6.33 -7.07
CA THR A 54 25.82 7.75 -6.79
C THR A 54 26.20 8.58 -7.99
N LYS A 55 25.29 9.46 -8.40
CA LYS A 55 25.49 10.44 -9.46
C LYS A 55 25.14 11.82 -8.94
N VAL A 56 26.04 12.78 -9.16
CA VAL A 56 25.77 14.19 -8.91
C VAL A 56 25.61 14.87 -10.26
N VAL A 57 24.53 15.63 -10.43
CA VAL A 57 24.21 16.33 -11.69
C VAL A 57 24.14 17.83 -11.44
N PRO A 58 24.39 18.67 -12.48
CA PRO A 58 24.34 20.12 -12.32
C PRO A 58 22.99 20.61 -11.80
N LYS A 59 23.02 21.71 -11.07
CA LYS A 59 21.82 22.37 -10.54
C LYS A 59 20.75 22.58 -11.63
N GLY A 60 19.50 22.26 -11.31
CA GLY A 60 18.35 22.31 -12.22
C GLY A 60 18.14 21.06 -13.08
N SER A 61 19.03 20.06 -13.02
CA SER A 61 18.90 18.82 -13.81
C SER A 61 17.99 17.77 -13.18
N VAL A 62 17.93 17.75 -11.84
CA VAL A 62 17.00 16.94 -11.03
C VAL A 62 16.50 17.82 -9.89
N ASP A 63 15.29 17.56 -9.41
CA ASP A 63 14.75 18.28 -8.27
C ASP A 63 15.21 17.60 -6.97
N GLN A 64 16.30 18.14 -6.40
CA GLN A 64 16.94 17.70 -5.16
C GLN A 64 17.58 16.30 -5.22
N ILE A 65 16.79 15.23 -5.09
CA ILE A 65 17.29 13.86 -4.95
C ILE A 65 16.29 12.86 -5.50
N PHE A 66 16.78 11.90 -6.28
CA PHE A 66 16.03 10.71 -6.69
C PHE A 66 16.74 9.46 -6.20
N ILE A 67 15.96 8.48 -5.73
CA ILE A 67 16.46 7.22 -5.20
C ILE A 67 15.79 6.10 -5.98
N ASN A 68 16.59 5.23 -6.57
CA ASN A 68 16.16 3.96 -7.14
C ASN A 68 16.66 2.83 -6.25
N THR A 69 15.78 1.87 -5.98
CA THR A 69 16.14 0.65 -5.25
C THR A 69 15.68 -0.57 -6.03
N THR A 70 16.48 -1.62 -5.99
CA THR A 70 16.12 -2.95 -6.51
C THR A 70 16.27 -3.95 -5.37
N GLY A 71 15.31 -4.84 -5.20
CA GLY A 71 15.30 -5.82 -4.11
C GLY A 71 15.37 -7.26 -4.59
N LEU A 72 16.05 -8.09 -3.82
CA LEU A 72 16.03 -9.55 -3.91
C LEU A 72 15.55 -10.13 -2.58
N GLY A 73 14.57 -11.01 -2.66
CA GLY A 73 14.03 -11.73 -1.51
C GLY A 73 13.99 -13.24 -1.72
N GLU A 74 13.92 -13.97 -0.62
CA GLU A 74 13.77 -15.42 -0.58
C GLU A 74 12.27 -15.77 -0.49
N ILE A 75 11.74 -16.58 -1.39
CA ILE A 75 10.33 -17.00 -1.35
C ILE A 75 10.10 -17.90 -0.13
N VAL A 76 9.37 -17.39 0.86
CA VAL A 76 8.96 -18.13 2.07
C VAL A 76 7.53 -18.66 1.97
N LYS A 77 6.71 -18.08 1.07
CA LYS A 77 5.37 -18.54 0.74
C LYS A 77 5.16 -18.52 -0.77
N THR A 78 4.91 -19.69 -1.35
CA THR A 78 4.59 -19.83 -2.77
C THR A 78 3.08 -19.74 -3.03
N GLY A 79 2.70 -19.47 -4.28
CA GLY A 79 1.32 -19.56 -4.75
C GLY A 79 0.46 -18.33 -4.49
N ILE A 80 1.05 -17.23 -4.02
CA ILE A 80 0.39 -15.93 -3.94
C ILE A 80 0.23 -15.39 -5.36
N SER A 81 -1.01 -15.24 -5.81
CA SER A 81 -1.32 -14.77 -7.15
C SER A 81 -2.74 -14.24 -7.19
N SER A 82 -2.92 -13.04 -7.75
CA SER A 82 -4.24 -12.50 -8.02
C SER A 82 -5.08 -13.45 -8.88
N ASN A 83 -4.49 -14.10 -9.90
CA ASN A 83 -5.20 -15.05 -10.78
C ASN A 83 -5.86 -16.25 -10.03
N ALA A 84 -5.49 -16.49 -8.77
CA ALA A 84 -6.04 -17.57 -7.95
C ALA A 84 -7.23 -17.16 -7.07
N ILE A 85 -7.68 -15.90 -7.13
CA ILE A 85 -8.82 -15.41 -6.36
C ILE A 85 -10.12 -16.07 -6.85
N THR A 86 -10.92 -16.56 -5.91
CA THR A 86 -12.17 -17.31 -6.12
C THR A 86 -13.26 -16.85 -5.17
N GLU A 87 -14.49 -17.35 -5.34
CA GLU A 87 -15.62 -17.08 -4.44
C GLU A 87 -15.41 -17.59 -3.00
N GLU A 88 -14.39 -18.42 -2.76
CA GLU A 88 -13.97 -18.87 -1.42
C GLU A 88 -13.10 -17.86 -0.69
N ASP A 89 -12.75 -16.75 -1.34
CA ASP A 89 -11.91 -15.70 -0.80
C ASP A 89 -12.73 -14.50 -0.30
N VAL A 90 -12.16 -13.79 0.68
CA VAL A 90 -12.62 -12.49 1.15
C VAL A 90 -11.48 -11.49 1.07
N ILE A 91 -11.85 -10.21 0.99
CA ILE A 91 -10.91 -9.10 0.85
C ILE A 91 -10.75 -8.40 2.19
N LEU A 92 -9.51 -8.25 2.61
CA LEU A 92 -9.08 -7.56 3.81
C LEU A 92 -8.20 -6.35 3.44
N ILE A 93 -8.18 -5.36 4.33
CA ILE A 93 -7.21 -4.26 4.33
C ILE A 93 -6.55 -4.23 5.70
N ASN A 94 -5.23 -4.02 5.76
CA ASN A 94 -4.48 -4.08 7.02
C ASN A 94 -4.64 -2.85 7.92
N ARG A 95 -5.03 -1.69 7.38
CA ARG A 95 -5.19 -0.43 8.12
C ARG A 95 -6.02 0.58 7.32
N ASP A 96 -6.15 1.79 7.83
CA ASP A 96 -6.76 2.92 7.13
C ASP A 96 -6.10 3.23 5.78
N ILE A 97 -6.90 3.80 4.86
CA ILE A 97 -6.47 4.11 3.50
C ILE A 97 -6.33 5.62 3.28
N GLY A 98 -5.48 5.98 2.32
CA GLY A 98 -5.33 7.33 1.78
C GLY A 98 -4.45 8.28 2.60
N CYS A 99 -3.84 7.82 3.70
CA CYS A 99 -3.03 8.66 4.58
C CYS A 99 -1.85 9.32 3.87
N HIS A 100 -1.02 8.54 3.15
CA HIS A 100 0.12 9.08 2.42
C HIS A 100 -0.32 10.10 1.38
N GLY A 101 -1.28 9.74 0.51
CA GLY A 101 -1.78 10.66 -0.50
C GLY A 101 -2.32 11.95 0.10
N ALA A 102 -3.20 11.87 1.09
CA ALA A 102 -3.76 13.03 1.77
C ALA A 102 -2.68 13.90 2.43
N THR A 103 -1.66 13.29 3.05
CA THR A 103 -0.54 14.00 3.66
C THR A 103 0.25 14.81 2.63
N ILE A 104 0.61 14.19 1.49
CA ILE A 104 1.38 14.86 0.44
C ILE A 104 0.54 15.97 -0.21
N PHE A 105 -0.75 15.76 -0.43
CA PHE A 105 -1.66 16.80 -0.92
C PHE A 105 -1.73 18.00 0.02
N ALA A 106 -2.01 17.77 1.31
CA ALA A 106 -2.12 18.83 2.30
C ALA A 106 -0.83 19.65 2.39
N ALA A 107 0.33 18.99 2.38
CA ALA A 107 1.64 19.64 2.42
C ALA A 107 1.90 20.51 1.18
N ARG A 108 1.45 20.11 -0.01
CA ARG A 108 1.68 20.86 -1.26
C ARG A 108 0.73 22.03 -1.45
N GLU A 109 -0.53 21.85 -1.09
CA GLU A 109 -1.54 22.92 -1.19
C GLU A 109 -1.43 23.93 -0.04
N GLY A 110 -0.43 23.78 0.84
CA GLY A 110 -0.22 24.67 1.99
C GLY A 110 -1.39 24.65 2.97
N ILE A 111 -2.12 23.54 3.02
CA ILE A 111 -3.25 23.38 3.93
C ILE A 111 -2.67 23.14 5.32
N GLU A 112 -2.57 24.23 6.10
CA GLU A 112 -2.23 24.18 7.52
C GLU A 112 -3.35 23.49 8.30
N MET A 113 -3.37 22.16 8.21
CA MET A 113 -4.22 21.35 9.06
C MET A 113 -3.64 21.38 10.47
N SER A 114 -4.42 21.80 11.47
CA SER A 114 -4.15 21.50 12.88
C SER A 114 -4.41 20.01 13.16
N SER A 115 -3.83 19.13 12.35
CA SER A 115 -4.17 17.70 12.33
C SER A 115 -2.94 16.84 12.61
N THR A 116 -3.22 15.65 13.10
CA THR A 116 -2.26 14.58 13.30
C THR A 116 -1.98 13.78 12.03
N LEU A 117 -2.46 14.24 10.86
CA LEU A 117 -2.32 13.55 9.58
C LEU A 117 -0.83 13.33 9.25
N LYS A 118 -0.48 12.07 9.07
CA LYS A 118 0.86 11.62 8.70
C LYS A 118 0.74 10.56 7.63
N SER A 119 1.78 10.46 6.80
CA SER A 119 1.87 9.36 5.86
C SER A 119 1.87 8.02 6.59
N ASP A 120 1.21 7.04 5.99
CA ASP A 120 1.19 5.65 6.45
C ASP A 120 2.47 4.87 6.09
N CYS A 121 3.49 5.49 5.49
CA CYS A 121 4.73 4.85 5.04
C CYS A 121 5.33 3.97 6.13
N ASN A 122 5.34 2.66 5.88
CA ASN A 122 5.81 1.67 6.84
C ASN A 122 6.23 0.37 6.14
N SER A 123 7.16 -0.34 6.77
CA SER A 123 7.56 -1.68 6.36
C SER A 123 6.42 -2.68 6.59
N LEU A 124 6.03 -3.39 5.52
CA LEU A 124 4.92 -4.35 5.51
C LEU A 124 5.33 -5.81 5.74
N TYR A 125 6.62 -6.11 5.64
CA TYR A 125 7.12 -7.47 5.81
C TYR A 125 6.82 -8.08 7.19
N PRO A 126 6.93 -7.36 8.33
CA PRO A 126 6.61 -7.92 9.64
C PRO A 126 5.17 -8.46 9.75
N GLN A 127 4.20 -7.73 9.20
CA GLN A 127 2.78 -8.11 9.21
C GLN A 127 2.55 -9.31 8.30
N VAL A 128 3.12 -9.30 7.10
CA VAL A 128 3.05 -10.42 6.15
C VAL A 128 3.67 -11.69 6.74
N LYS A 129 4.84 -11.56 7.37
CA LYS A 129 5.53 -12.68 8.03
C LYS A 129 4.66 -13.29 9.13
N ALA A 130 4.01 -12.47 9.96
CA ALA A 130 3.12 -12.97 11.00
C ALA A 130 1.91 -13.74 10.44
N LEU A 131 1.33 -13.29 9.34
CA LEU A 131 0.25 -14.01 8.65
C LEU A 131 0.73 -15.37 8.10
N ILE A 132 1.90 -15.39 7.47
CA ILE A 132 2.50 -16.61 6.91
C ILE A 132 2.84 -17.60 8.02
N ASP A 133 3.51 -17.16 9.09
CA ASP A 133 3.93 -17.99 10.22
C ASP A 133 2.73 -18.58 10.97
N ALA A 134 1.63 -17.82 11.07
CA ALA A 134 0.38 -18.31 11.64
C ALA A 134 -0.35 -19.30 10.72
N GLY A 135 0.13 -19.53 9.48
CA GLY A 135 -0.46 -20.45 8.53
C GLY A 135 -1.76 -19.96 7.91
N VAL A 136 -1.95 -18.64 7.79
CA VAL A 136 -3.10 -18.05 7.09
C VAL A 136 -3.06 -18.47 5.61
N LYS A 137 -4.20 -18.94 5.09
CA LYS A 137 -4.39 -19.30 3.68
C LYS A 137 -4.58 -18.04 2.84
N ILE A 138 -3.45 -17.41 2.53
CA ILE A 138 -3.33 -16.25 1.65
C ILE A 138 -3.43 -16.69 0.20
N THR A 139 -4.32 -16.04 -0.55
CA THR A 139 -4.51 -16.24 -1.99
C THR A 139 -3.79 -15.15 -2.80
N ALA A 140 -3.95 -13.88 -2.42
CA ALA A 140 -3.29 -12.75 -3.08
C ALA A 140 -2.95 -11.65 -2.08
N MET A 141 -1.86 -10.92 -2.34
CA MET A 141 -1.45 -9.72 -1.59
C MET A 141 -0.96 -8.66 -2.56
N ARG A 142 -1.24 -7.40 -2.25
CA ARG A 142 -0.68 -6.26 -2.99
C ARG A 142 -0.76 -4.99 -2.16
N ASP A 143 0.30 -4.20 -2.17
CA ASP A 143 0.34 -2.88 -1.57
C ASP A 143 -0.46 -1.87 -2.40
N ALA A 144 -1.14 -0.96 -1.72
CA ALA A 144 -2.09 -0.03 -2.34
C ALA A 144 -1.41 1.30 -2.70
N THR A 145 -0.29 1.26 -3.41
CA THR A 145 0.50 2.45 -3.80
C THR A 145 -0.24 3.30 -4.84
N ARG A 146 0.22 3.33 -6.10
CA ARG A 146 -0.38 4.18 -7.13
C ARG A 146 -1.79 3.73 -7.49
N GLY A 147 -2.74 4.66 -7.45
CA GLY A 147 -4.16 4.40 -7.71
C GLY A 147 -4.90 3.76 -6.53
N GLY A 148 -4.24 3.59 -5.38
CA GLY A 148 -4.84 3.16 -4.14
C GLY A 148 -5.49 1.78 -4.21
N VAL A 149 -6.41 1.55 -3.27
CA VAL A 149 -7.18 0.31 -3.16
C VAL A 149 -8.07 0.09 -4.39
N ALA A 150 -8.60 1.16 -4.97
CA ALA A 150 -9.44 1.08 -6.16
C ALA A 150 -8.70 0.42 -7.34
N ALA A 151 -7.44 0.78 -7.58
CA ALA A 151 -6.62 0.17 -8.63
C ALA A 151 -6.35 -1.32 -8.35
N VAL A 152 -5.97 -1.66 -7.11
CA VAL A 152 -5.67 -3.05 -6.71
C VAL A 152 -6.88 -3.95 -6.93
N LEU A 153 -8.05 -3.57 -6.41
CA LEU A 153 -9.26 -4.37 -6.52
C LEU A 153 -9.72 -4.53 -7.97
N ASN A 154 -9.66 -3.46 -8.77
CA ASN A 154 -10.04 -3.53 -10.17
C ASN A 154 -9.08 -4.41 -10.99
N GLU A 155 -7.79 -4.41 -10.66
CA GLU A 155 -6.84 -5.31 -11.30
C GLU A 155 -7.10 -6.76 -10.92
N TRP A 156 -7.35 -7.06 -9.65
CA TRP A 156 -7.68 -8.40 -9.17
C TRP A 156 -8.98 -8.93 -9.78
N ALA A 157 -10.04 -8.12 -9.82
CA ALA A 157 -11.30 -8.49 -10.45
C ALA A 157 -11.09 -8.90 -11.92
N ARG A 158 -10.30 -8.13 -12.67
CA ARG A 158 -9.98 -8.40 -14.07
C ARG A 158 -9.10 -9.64 -14.26
N GLN A 159 -7.99 -9.75 -13.53
CA GLN A 159 -7.02 -10.84 -13.68
C GLN A 159 -7.62 -12.21 -13.32
N SER A 160 -8.44 -12.25 -12.28
CA SER A 160 -9.05 -13.50 -11.77
C SER A 160 -10.39 -13.80 -12.44
N ASN A 161 -10.90 -12.90 -13.28
CA ASN A 161 -12.23 -13.00 -13.88
C ASN A 161 -13.34 -13.20 -12.83
N VAL A 162 -13.34 -12.36 -11.78
CA VAL A 162 -14.30 -12.40 -10.67
C VAL A 162 -14.96 -11.03 -10.46
N CYS A 163 -16.04 -11.00 -9.70
CA CYS A 163 -16.62 -9.79 -9.14
C CYS A 163 -16.10 -9.61 -7.70
N ILE A 164 -15.67 -8.40 -7.35
CA ILE A 164 -15.36 -8.06 -5.95
C ILE A 164 -16.45 -7.14 -5.42
N GLU A 165 -17.12 -7.53 -4.35
CA GLU A 165 -18.18 -6.75 -3.72
C GLU A 165 -17.68 -6.18 -2.39
N VAL A 166 -17.45 -4.88 -2.36
CA VAL A 166 -16.91 -4.13 -1.22
C VAL A 166 -18.03 -3.44 -0.46
N ASP A 167 -18.00 -3.55 0.86
CA ASP A 167 -18.85 -2.80 1.78
C ASP A 167 -18.17 -1.48 2.13
N GLU A 168 -18.72 -0.37 1.63
CA GLU A 168 -18.15 0.97 1.78
C GLU A 168 -18.00 1.36 3.25
N ALA A 169 -18.95 0.95 4.10
CA ALA A 169 -18.93 1.25 5.53
C ALA A 169 -17.78 0.54 6.29
N LYS A 170 -17.21 -0.51 5.71
CA LYS A 170 -16.13 -1.29 6.32
C LYS A 170 -14.74 -0.85 5.88
N ILE A 171 -14.63 0.03 4.88
CA ILE A 171 -13.36 0.60 4.44
C ILE A 171 -12.86 1.54 5.55
N PRO A 172 -11.72 1.24 6.19
CA PRO A 172 -11.17 2.12 7.23
C PRO A 172 -10.62 3.40 6.60
N VAL A 173 -11.16 4.54 6.98
CA VAL A 173 -10.68 5.88 6.60
C VAL A 173 -10.62 6.71 7.88
N SER A 174 -9.51 7.42 8.12
CA SER A 174 -9.41 8.34 9.25
C SER A 174 -10.14 9.66 8.96
N ASP A 175 -10.60 10.31 10.02
CA ASP A 175 -11.33 11.58 9.93
C ASP A 175 -10.53 12.65 9.18
N GLU A 176 -9.21 12.70 9.38
CA GLU A 176 -8.32 13.61 8.68
C GLU A 176 -8.28 13.36 7.16
N VAL A 177 -8.20 12.10 6.75
CA VAL A 177 -8.22 11.74 5.32
C VAL A 177 -9.58 12.06 4.72
N GLN A 178 -10.66 11.78 5.44
CA GLN A 178 -12.01 12.10 5.01
C GLN A 178 -12.18 13.61 4.81
N GLY A 179 -11.71 14.43 5.75
CA GLY A 179 -11.74 15.90 5.62
C GLY A 179 -11.02 16.40 4.37
N ILE A 180 -9.82 15.87 4.07
CA ILE A 180 -9.09 16.20 2.84
C ILE A 180 -9.86 15.77 1.59
N CYS A 181 -10.43 14.57 1.60
CA CYS A 181 -11.23 14.05 0.49
C CYS A 181 -12.46 14.94 0.22
N GLU A 182 -13.18 15.35 1.27
CA GLU A 182 -14.34 16.23 1.15
C GLU A 182 -13.97 17.62 0.64
N MET A 183 -12.86 18.20 1.12
CA MET A 183 -12.39 19.51 0.68
C MET A 183 -11.96 19.53 -0.79
N LEU A 184 -11.30 18.46 -1.26
CA LEU A 184 -10.70 18.41 -2.59
C LEU A 184 -11.54 17.64 -3.62
N GLY A 185 -12.64 17.02 -3.19
CA GLY A 185 -13.48 16.18 -4.04
C GLY A 185 -12.80 14.88 -4.47
N PHE A 186 -11.94 14.32 -3.61
CA PHE A 186 -11.27 13.04 -3.84
C PHE A 186 -12.00 11.87 -3.19
N GLU A 187 -11.71 10.68 -3.67
CA GLU A 187 -12.14 9.43 -3.06
C GLU A 187 -10.93 8.80 -2.36
N ALA A 188 -11.04 8.47 -1.07
CA ALA A 188 -9.94 7.87 -0.30
C ALA A 188 -9.41 6.57 -0.93
N THR A 189 -10.30 5.81 -1.59
CA THR A 189 -9.97 4.57 -2.32
C THR A 189 -9.01 4.78 -3.48
N ALA A 190 -8.92 5.99 -4.03
CA ALA A 190 -8.03 6.36 -5.13
C ALA A 190 -6.70 6.97 -4.65
N LEU A 191 -6.59 7.33 -3.37
CA LEU A 191 -5.38 7.93 -2.81
C LEU A 191 -4.29 6.87 -2.60
N ALA A 192 -3.05 7.28 -2.80
CA ALA A 192 -1.89 6.42 -2.63
C ALA A 192 -1.61 6.11 -1.15
N ASN A 193 -1.07 4.91 -0.92
CA ASN A 193 -0.68 4.38 0.39
C ASN A 193 0.77 3.88 0.32
N GLU A 194 1.50 3.94 1.43
CA GLU A 194 2.89 3.44 1.52
C GLU A 194 3.12 2.47 2.69
N GLY A 195 2.06 2.15 3.44
CA GLY A 195 2.03 1.11 4.47
C GLY A 195 0.66 0.44 4.60
N THR A 196 -0.16 0.53 3.54
CA THR A 196 -1.43 -0.17 3.42
C THR A 196 -1.37 -1.18 2.27
N PHE A 197 -1.87 -2.39 2.53
CA PHE A 197 -2.00 -3.45 1.53
C PHE A 197 -3.38 -4.11 1.59
N VAL A 198 -3.76 -4.65 0.44
CA VAL A 198 -4.96 -5.45 0.25
C VAL A 198 -4.57 -6.91 0.25
N LEU A 199 -5.40 -7.73 0.89
CA LEU A 199 -5.16 -9.15 1.09
C LEU A 199 -6.43 -9.93 0.72
N ALA A 200 -6.28 -10.96 -0.13
CA ALA A 200 -7.30 -11.97 -0.35
C ALA A 200 -6.92 -13.23 0.44
N VAL A 201 -7.80 -13.68 1.33
CA VAL A 201 -7.65 -14.93 2.10
C VAL A 201 -8.88 -15.80 1.96
N LYS A 202 -8.73 -17.09 2.23
CA LYS A 202 -9.88 -17.99 2.37
C LYS A 202 -10.79 -17.53 3.51
N LYS A 203 -12.11 -17.60 3.29
CA LYS A 203 -13.17 -17.19 4.23
C LYS A 203 -12.92 -17.67 5.67
N GLU A 204 -12.51 -18.92 5.82
CA GLU A 204 -12.25 -19.56 7.12
C GLU A 204 -11.11 -18.91 7.94
N ASP A 205 -10.15 -18.26 7.27
CA ASP A 205 -9.02 -17.61 7.91
C ASP A 205 -9.20 -16.09 8.06
N ALA A 206 -10.32 -15.53 7.60
CA ALA A 206 -10.56 -14.08 7.59
C ALA A 206 -10.42 -13.45 8.98
N GLN A 207 -11.13 -14.00 9.97
CA GLN A 207 -11.12 -13.50 11.34
C GLN A 207 -9.73 -13.60 11.97
N LYS A 208 -9.06 -14.74 11.78
CA LYS A 208 -7.70 -14.99 12.25
C LYS A 208 -6.71 -13.98 11.66
N ALA A 209 -6.79 -13.72 10.35
CA ALA A 209 -5.93 -12.75 9.68
C ALA A 209 -6.14 -11.33 10.24
N VAL A 210 -7.39 -10.91 10.44
CA VAL A 210 -7.71 -9.60 11.05
C VAL A 210 -7.17 -9.50 12.47
N GLU A 211 -7.32 -10.54 13.30
CA GLU A 211 -6.79 -10.56 14.67
C GLU A 211 -5.27 -10.44 14.72
N ILE A 212 -4.55 -11.16 13.84
CA ILE A 212 -3.10 -11.04 13.71
C ILE A 212 -2.70 -9.61 13.34
N LEU A 213 -3.37 -9.02 12.34
CA LEU A 213 -3.06 -7.66 11.89
C LEU A 213 -3.32 -6.64 12.99
N LYS A 214 -4.41 -6.76 13.73
CA LYS A 214 -4.72 -5.87 14.87
C LYS A 214 -3.73 -5.98 16.03
N GLY A 215 -2.90 -7.02 16.06
CA GLY A 215 -1.77 -7.11 17.00
C GLY A 215 -0.63 -6.11 16.72
N PHE A 216 -0.61 -5.50 15.53
CA PHE A 216 0.34 -4.44 15.18
C PHE A 216 -0.30 -3.06 15.42
N GLU A 217 0.41 -2.17 16.09
CA GLU A 217 -0.08 -0.84 16.48
C GLU A 217 -0.61 -0.01 15.29
N VAL A 218 0.06 -0.09 14.15
CA VAL A 218 -0.31 0.60 12.90
C VAL A 218 -1.49 -0.03 12.16
N CYS A 219 -1.96 -1.20 12.57
CA CYS A 219 -2.97 -2.03 11.89
C CYS A 219 -4.20 -2.29 12.77
N THR A 220 -4.43 -1.47 13.79
CA THR A 220 -5.59 -1.56 14.68
C THR A 220 -6.93 -1.47 13.93
N MET A 221 -6.94 -0.77 12.78
CA MET A 221 -8.09 -0.63 11.89
C MET A 221 -8.20 -1.73 10.82
N ALA A 222 -7.42 -2.81 10.91
CA ALA A 222 -7.54 -3.93 9.97
C ALA A 222 -8.99 -4.43 9.89
N SER A 223 -9.49 -4.63 8.66
CA SER A 223 -10.91 -4.87 8.41
C SER A 223 -11.12 -5.79 7.22
N GLN A 224 -12.15 -6.63 7.29
CA GLN A 224 -12.71 -7.31 6.13
C GLN A 224 -13.63 -6.34 5.40
N VAL A 225 -13.26 -5.99 4.18
CA VAL A 225 -13.97 -4.97 3.40
C VAL A 225 -14.84 -5.54 2.30
N GLY A 226 -14.60 -6.78 1.86
CA GLY A 226 -15.36 -7.32 0.75
C GLY A 226 -15.34 -8.83 0.60
N GLU A 227 -16.17 -9.30 -0.32
CA GLU A 227 -16.33 -10.71 -0.69
C GLU A 227 -16.19 -10.85 -2.22
N VAL A 228 -15.87 -12.05 -2.66
CA VAL A 228 -15.74 -12.39 -4.08
C VAL A 228 -16.98 -13.14 -4.55
N SER A 229 -17.51 -12.77 -5.71
CA SER A 229 -18.66 -13.40 -6.34
C SER A 229 -18.51 -13.48 -7.86
N GLN A 230 -19.53 -14.01 -8.54
CA GLN A 230 -19.64 -14.01 -10.01
C GLN A 230 -20.74 -13.09 -10.55
N LYS A 231 -21.25 -12.14 -9.74
CA LYS A 231 -22.40 -11.30 -10.10
C LYS A 231 -22.13 -10.40 -11.32
N TYR A 232 -20.99 -9.71 -11.31
CA TYR A 232 -20.49 -8.90 -12.43
C TYR A 232 -19.00 -9.18 -12.62
N PRO A 233 -18.63 -10.21 -13.39
CA PRO A 233 -17.22 -10.58 -13.58
C PRO A 233 -16.40 -9.39 -14.08
N GLN A 234 -15.14 -9.30 -13.62
CA GLN A 234 -14.19 -8.24 -13.95
C GLN A 234 -14.58 -6.84 -13.45
N LYS A 235 -15.53 -6.75 -12.51
CA LYS A 235 -15.99 -5.50 -11.91
C LYS A 235 -15.83 -5.51 -10.40
N VAL A 236 -15.70 -4.31 -9.84
CA VAL A 236 -15.73 -4.06 -8.40
C VAL A 236 -17.00 -3.28 -8.09
N ILE A 237 -17.83 -3.80 -7.19
CA ILE A 237 -19.04 -3.14 -6.70
C ILE A 237 -18.73 -2.55 -5.34
N LEU A 238 -19.08 -1.28 -5.15
CA LEU A 238 -19.12 -0.64 -3.85
C LEU A 238 -20.58 -0.57 -3.36
N LYS A 239 -20.85 -1.21 -2.23
CA LYS A 239 -22.15 -1.24 -1.56
C LYS A 239 -22.18 -0.14 -0.51
N SER A 240 -23.09 0.81 -0.68
CA SER A 240 -23.25 1.90 0.27
C SER A 240 -23.98 1.43 1.54
N PRO A 241 -23.87 2.20 2.65
CA PRO A 241 -24.63 1.93 3.87
C PRO A 241 -26.16 1.93 3.68
N TRP A 242 -26.65 2.58 2.62
CA TRP A 242 -28.08 2.72 2.31
C TRP A 242 -28.60 1.65 1.35
N GLY A 243 -27.80 0.62 1.06
CA GLY A 243 -28.20 -0.50 0.20
C GLY A 243 -28.13 -0.20 -1.29
N THR A 244 -27.55 0.93 -1.70
CA THR A 244 -27.27 1.21 -3.11
C THR A 244 -25.94 0.58 -3.52
N SER A 245 -25.74 0.37 -4.82
CA SER A 245 -24.52 -0.21 -5.36
C SER A 245 -24.03 0.62 -6.54
N ARG A 246 -22.74 0.94 -6.57
CA ARG A 246 -22.06 1.59 -7.70
C ARG A 246 -20.82 0.80 -8.09
N PHE A 247 -20.32 0.99 -9.31
CA PHE A 247 -18.99 0.47 -9.65
C PHE A 247 -17.92 1.34 -8.99
N LEU A 248 -16.94 0.68 -8.36
CA LEU A 248 -15.71 1.34 -7.95
C LEU A 248 -14.81 1.39 -9.18
N GLU A 249 -14.75 2.56 -9.82
CA GLU A 249 -13.95 2.74 -11.04
C GLU A 249 -12.45 2.76 -10.74
N THR A 250 -11.65 2.39 -11.73
CA THR A 250 -10.20 2.61 -11.66
C THR A 250 -9.93 4.11 -11.75
N PRO A 251 -9.02 4.69 -10.93
CA PRO A 251 -8.73 6.12 -10.99
C PRO A 251 -8.28 6.57 -12.37
N SER A 252 -8.80 7.70 -12.84
CA SER A 252 -8.45 8.28 -14.15
C SER A 252 -7.14 9.05 -14.06
N GLY A 253 -6.02 8.33 -14.11
CA GLY A 253 -4.67 8.89 -14.05
C GLY A 253 -4.14 9.13 -12.63
N GLU A 254 -2.95 9.73 -12.53
CA GLU A 254 -2.38 10.13 -11.25
C GLU A 254 -3.03 11.42 -10.75
N LEU A 255 -3.62 11.36 -9.55
CA LEU A 255 -4.22 12.54 -8.91
C LEU A 255 -3.17 13.64 -8.61
N LEU A 256 -1.91 13.25 -8.41
CA LEU A 256 -0.80 14.16 -8.14
C LEU A 256 0.50 13.61 -8.72
N PRO A 257 1.25 14.39 -9.52
CA PRO A 257 2.57 13.95 -9.97
C PRO A 257 3.53 13.85 -8.78
N ARG A 258 4.46 12.89 -8.80
CA ARG A 258 5.49 12.72 -7.74
C ARG A 258 4.90 12.47 -6.35
N ILE A 259 3.82 11.71 -6.27
CA ILE A 259 3.24 11.30 -4.99
C ILE A 259 4.14 10.29 -4.27
N CYS A 260 4.77 9.39 -5.03
CA CYS A 260 5.75 8.39 -4.60
C CYS A 260 7.03 8.54 -5.44
#